data_AF-B0XGY3-F1
#
_entry.id   AF-B0XGY3-F1
#
_cell.length_a   1.000
_cell.length_b   1.000
_cell.length_c   1.000
_cell.angle_alpha   90.00
_cell.angle_beta   90.00
_cell.angle_gamma   90.00
#
_symmetry.space_group_name_H-M   'P 1'
#
loop_
_entity.id
_entity.type
_entity.pdbx_description
1 polymer ?
#
loop_
_entity_poly.entity_id
_entity_poly.type
_entity_poly.pdbx_seq_one_letter_code
_entity_poly.pdbx_strand_id
1 'polypeptide(L)'
;MGLNEKDWDAGSKNLKKVQKTLEDKWKLVPAFLQIKGLVKQHIDSFNYFINVDIKNIVRANDEVKSDADPCFYLKYLNVAIGMPDVEEGFNNTKSTTPHECRLRDMTYAAPITVDIEYTRGTQRVVRNGLLIGRMPIMLRSSNCVLSGKSEYELSKVNECPLDPGGYFVIRGTEKVILIQEQVSWNKMLTEDYNNVIHMASTT
;
A
#
# COMPACT_ATOMS: atom_id res chain seq x y z
N MET A 1 -26.99 -48.19 12.81
CA MET A 1 -26.89 -47.79 11.38
C MET A 1 -25.53 -47.11 11.21
N GLY A 2 -24.49 -47.89 10.97
CA GLY A 2 -23.11 -47.38 10.85
C GLY A 2 -22.83 -47.01 9.41
N LEU A 3 -22.46 -45.75 9.17
CA LEU A 3 -21.95 -45.28 7.89
C LEU A 3 -20.56 -45.89 7.67
N ASN A 4 -20.40 -46.56 6.53
CA ASN A 4 -19.22 -47.33 6.16
C ASN A 4 -18.10 -46.36 5.74
N GLU A 5 -16.95 -46.44 6.39
CA GLU A 5 -15.76 -45.57 6.25
C GLU A 5 -15.04 -45.69 4.88
N LYS A 6 -15.65 -46.36 3.90
CA LYS A 6 -15.01 -46.75 2.63
C LYS A 6 -15.27 -45.80 1.46
N ASP A 7 -16.11 -44.78 1.64
CA ASP A 7 -16.47 -43.86 0.54
C ASP A 7 -15.57 -42.62 0.43
N TRP A 8 -14.66 -42.39 1.39
CA TRP A 8 -13.73 -41.24 1.35
C TRP A 8 -12.43 -41.51 0.55
N ASP A 9 -12.05 -42.78 0.37
CA ASP A 9 -10.74 -43.14 -0.18
C ASP A 9 -10.70 -43.32 -1.71
N ALA A 10 -11.85 -43.26 -2.39
CA ALA A 10 -11.91 -43.43 -3.84
C ALA A 10 -11.49 -42.16 -4.63
N GLY A 11 -11.51 -40.97 -4.00
CA GLY A 11 -11.21 -39.70 -4.67
C GLY A 11 -9.73 -39.28 -4.66
N SER A 12 -8.92 -39.81 -3.74
CA SER A 12 -7.55 -39.32 -3.50
C SER A 12 -6.49 -39.92 -4.45
N LYS A 13 -6.76 -41.09 -5.04
CA LYS A 13 -5.78 -41.82 -5.87
C LYS A 13 -5.49 -41.18 -7.24
N ASN A 14 -6.27 -40.20 -7.70
CA ASN A 14 -6.05 -39.52 -8.98
C ASN A 14 -5.26 -38.20 -8.89
N LEU A 15 -4.95 -37.68 -7.70
CA LEU A 15 -4.20 -36.43 -7.53
C LEU A 15 -2.68 -36.58 -7.74
N LYS A 16 -2.17 -37.83 -7.77
CA LYS A 16 -0.75 -38.15 -8.02
C LYS A 16 -0.44 -38.48 -9.49
N LYS A 17 -1.42 -38.43 -10.39
CA LYS A 17 -1.13 -38.58 -11.83
C LYS A 17 -0.39 -37.33 -12.27
N VAL A 18 0.86 -37.50 -12.73
CA VAL A 18 1.59 -36.47 -13.47
C VAL A 18 0.67 -36.04 -14.62
N GLN A 19 0.09 -34.85 -14.50
CA GLN A 19 -0.66 -34.26 -15.61
C GLN A 19 0.26 -34.25 -16.83
N LYS A 20 -0.26 -34.65 -18.00
CA LYS A 20 0.46 -34.60 -19.28
C LYS A 20 1.25 -33.29 -19.32
N THR A 21 2.53 -33.35 -19.66
CA THR A 21 3.35 -32.16 -19.91
C THR A 21 2.58 -31.27 -20.87
N LEU A 22 2.06 -30.14 -20.38
CA LEU A 22 1.46 -29.14 -21.26
C LEU A 22 2.48 -28.82 -22.34
N GLU A 23 2.14 -29.06 -23.59
CA GLU A 23 2.86 -28.48 -24.71
C GLU A 23 2.79 -26.94 -24.54
N ASP A 24 3.90 -26.26 -24.77
CA ASP A 24 4.01 -24.80 -24.62
C ASP A 24 3.78 -24.20 -23.22
N LYS A 25 4.24 -24.84 -22.13
CA LYS A 25 4.28 -24.22 -20.78
C LYS A 25 4.86 -22.81 -20.76
N TRP A 26 5.80 -22.50 -21.65
CA TRP A 26 6.42 -21.19 -21.78
C TRP A 26 5.42 -20.09 -22.13
N LYS A 27 4.28 -20.40 -22.79
CA LYS A 27 3.20 -19.43 -23.10
C LYS A 27 2.46 -18.95 -21.84
N LEU A 28 2.51 -19.70 -20.75
CA LEU A 28 1.85 -19.32 -19.49
C LEU A 28 2.52 -18.12 -18.83
N VAL A 29 3.84 -17.97 -18.98
CA VAL A 29 4.58 -16.86 -18.35
C VAL A 29 4.22 -15.52 -18.99
N PRO A 30 4.26 -15.34 -20.34
CA PRO A 30 3.76 -14.12 -20.98
C PRO A 30 2.28 -13.85 -20.69
N ALA A 31 1.42 -14.86 -20.71
CA ALA A 31 0.00 -14.69 -20.39
C ALA A 31 -0.20 -14.23 -18.93
N PHE A 32 0.55 -14.80 -18.00
CA PHE A 32 0.54 -14.38 -16.60
C PHE A 32 1.03 -12.94 -16.44
N LEU A 33 2.15 -12.58 -17.09
CA LEU A 33 2.71 -11.23 -17.03
C LEU A 33 1.80 -10.19 -17.70
N GLN A 34 1.07 -10.54 -18.76
CA GLN A 34 0.08 -9.66 -19.37
C GLN A 34 -1.07 -9.34 -18.41
N ILE A 35 -1.52 -10.32 -17.62
CA ILE A 35 -2.65 -10.15 -16.70
C ILE A 35 -2.22 -9.49 -15.39
N LYS A 36 -1.11 -9.93 -14.82
CA LYS A 36 -0.65 -9.50 -13.48
C LYS A 36 0.31 -8.33 -13.54
N GLY A 37 1.07 -8.14 -14.61
CA GLY A 37 2.12 -7.13 -14.70
C GLY A 37 3.30 -7.42 -13.78
N LEU A 38 4.45 -6.81 -14.09
CA LEU A 38 5.68 -6.92 -13.27
C LEU A 38 5.64 -6.03 -12.01
N VAL A 39 4.84 -4.97 -12.05
CA VAL A 39 4.89 -3.88 -11.06
C VAL A 39 3.76 -3.97 -10.03
N LYS A 40 2.81 -4.89 -10.24
CA LYS A 40 1.60 -5.02 -9.43
C LYS A 40 1.86 -5.25 -7.95
N GLN A 41 2.98 -5.90 -7.59
CA GLN A 41 3.36 -6.09 -6.19
C GLN A 41 3.52 -4.75 -5.45
N HIS A 42 4.18 -3.77 -6.08
CA HIS A 42 4.35 -2.43 -5.50
C HIS A 42 3.01 -1.70 -5.38
N ILE A 43 2.20 -1.73 -6.43
CA ILE A 43 0.91 -1.03 -6.47
C ILE A 43 -0.08 -1.63 -5.47
N ASP A 44 -0.19 -2.96 -5.41
CA ASP A 44 -1.09 -3.65 -4.48
C ASP A 44 -0.68 -3.39 -3.02
N SER A 45 0.62 -3.44 -2.73
CA SER A 45 1.17 -3.11 -1.41
C SER A 45 0.86 -1.66 -1.01
N PHE A 46 1.10 -0.71 -1.91
CA PHE A 46 0.82 0.70 -1.66
C PHE A 46 -0.68 1.00 -1.48
N ASN A 47 -1.53 0.37 -2.30
CA ASN A 47 -2.99 0.48 -2.16
C ASN A 47 -3.46 -0.07 -0.82
N TYR A 48 -2.92 -1.21 -0.39
CA TYR A 48 -3.24 -1.78 0.92
C TYR A 48 -2.79 -0.84 2.06
N PHE A 49 -1.59 -0.25 1.94
CA PHE A 49 -1.08 0.72 2.91
C PHE A 49 -2.00 1.93 3.07
N ILE A 50 -2.38 2.57 1.96
CA ILE A 50 -3.23 3.77 1.96
C ILE A 50 -4.65 3.48 2.48
N ASN A 51 -5.24 2.37 2.04
CA ASN A 51 -6.65 2.11 2.32
C ASN A 51 -6.90 1.46 3.68
N VAL A 52 -5.93 0.68 4.16
CA VAL A 52 -6.06 -0.19 5.35
C VAL A 52 -5.02 0.15 6.42
N ASP A 53 -3.72 -0.02 6.14
CA ASP A 53 -2.71 0.01 7.20
C ASP A 53 -2.58 1.37 7.87
N ILE A 54 -2.65 2.48 7.12
CA ILE A 54 -2.53 3.81 7.72
C ILE A 54 -3.61 4.07 8.78
N LYS A 55 -4.82 3.55 8.56
CA LYS A 55 -5.92 3.65 9.54
C LYS A 55 -5.65 2.80 10.77
N ASN A 56 -5.05 1.62 10.58
CA ASN A 56 -4.67 0.75 11.70
C ASN A 56 -3.52 1.36 12.52
N ILE A 57 -2.54 1.98 11.86
CA ILE A 57 -1.42 2.68 12.50
C ILE A 57 -1.92 3.83 13.37
N VAL A 58 -2.82 4.66 12.84
CA VAL A 58 -3.40 5.78 13.60
C VAL A 58 -4.29 5.28 14.74
N ARG A 59 -5.05 4.20 14.54
CA ARG A 59 -5.86 3.60 15.61
C ARG A 59 -5.00 3.02 16.76
N ALA A 60 -3.81 2.50 16.45
CA ALA A 60 -2.90 1.96 17.46
C ALA A 60 -2.26 3.05 18.34
N ASN A 61 -2.17 4.28 17.83
CA ASN A 61 -1.58 5.44 18.52
C ASN A 61 -2.60 6.59 18.57
N ASP A 62 -3.84 6.27 18.96
CA ASP A 62 -4.97 7.19 18.81
C ASP A 62 -4.96 8.35 19.82
N GLU A 63 -4.38 8.17 21.01
CA GLU A 63 -4.37 9.17 22.08
C GLU A 63 -2.97 9.78 22.32
N VAL A 64 -2.90 11.10 22.31
CA VAL A 64 -1.73 11.91 22.68
C VAL A 64 -2.06 12.70 23.95
N LYS A 65 -1.23 12.55 24.98
CA LYS A 65 -1.37 13.25 26.27
C LYS A 65 -0.32 14.33 26.41
N SER A 66 -0.65 15.39 27.17
CA SER A 66 0.33 16.43 27.52
C SER A 66 0.97 16.13 28.87
N ASP A 67 2.28 16.31 28.96
CA ASP A 67 3.00 16.26 30.25
C ASP A 67 2.75 17.51 31.11
N ALA A 68 2.34 18.62 30.49
CA ALA A 68 2.15 19.91 31.16
C ALA A 68 0.74 20.08 31.75
N ASP A 69 -0.28 19.60 31.04
CA ASP A 69 -1.68 19.65 31.48
C ASP A 69 -2.29 18.24 31.45
N PRO A 70 -2.46 17.58 32.61
CA PRO A 70 -3.08 16.26 32.71
C PRO A 70 -4.53 16.20 32.20
N CYS A 71 -5.21 17.34 32.07
CA CYS A 71 -6.58 17.42 31.55
C CYS A 71 -6.63 17.55 30.02
N PHE A 72 -5.51 17.84 29.37
CA PHE A 72 -5.43 17.95 27.91
C PHE A 72 -5.13 16.57 27.29
N TYR A 73 -6.04 16.13 26.41
CA TYR A 73 -5.77 15.03 25.49
C TYR A 73 -6.12 15.44 24.06
N LEU A 74 -5.42 14.84 23.11
CA LEU A 74 -5.74 14.86 21.69
C LEU A 74 -5.94 13.42 21.24
N LYS A 75 -7.06 13.16 20.59
CA LYS A 75 -7.42 11.85 20.07
C LYS A 75 -7.63 11.90 18.56
N TYR A 76 -6.97 11.03 17.82
CA TYR A 76 -7.24 10.82 16.41
C TYR A 76 -8.47 9.93 16.24
N LEU A 77 -9.45 10.40 15.47
CA LEU A 77 -10.68 9.67 15.15
C LEU A 77 -10.55 8.93 13.82
N ASN A 78 -9.94 9.58 12.84
CA ASN A 78 -9.84 9.05 11.48
C ASN A 78 -8.67 9.71 10.73
N VAL A 79 -8.17 9.01 9.70
CA VAL A 79 -7.14 9.49 8.79
C VAL A 79 -7.55 9.16 7.35
N ALA A 80 -7.34 10.11 6.46
CA ALA A 80 -7.56 9.94 5.03
C ALA A 80 -6.42 10.59 4.25
N ILE A 81 -6.06 9.95 3.14
CA ILE A 81 -5.15 10.50 2.16
C ILE A 81 -6.00 10.93 0.97
N GLY A 82 -5.85 12.20 0.57
CA GLY A 82 -6.60 12.78 -0.54
C GLY A 82 -6.07 12.36 -1.91
N MET A 83 -6.39 13.18 -2.90
CA MET A 83 -5.84 13.11 -4.25
C MET A 83 -4.70 14.12 -4.42
N PRO A 84 -3.73 13.87 -5.33
CA PRO A 84 -2.62 14.77 -5.59
C PRO A 84 -3.07 16.16 -6.03
N ASP A 85 -2.59 17.16 -5.29
CA ASP A 85 -2.82 18.57 -5.54
C ASP A 85 -1.56 19.40 -5.27
N VAL A 86 -1.59 20.66 -5.70
CA VAL A 86 -0.55 21.65 -5.48
C VAL A 86 -1.21 22.93 -4.95
N GLU A 87 -0.55 23.56 -3.97
CA GLU A 87 -0.94 24.88 -3.47
C GLU A 87 -0.36 25.96 -4.40
N GLU A 88 -1.23 26.68 -5.12
CA GLU A 88 -0.84 27.78 -6.02
C GLU A 88 -0.93 29.16 -5.33
N GLY A 89 -1.46 29.22 -4.10
CA GLY A 89 -1.56 30.43 -3.26
C GLY A 89 -2.98 30.67 -2.72
N PHE A 90 -3.11 31.52 -1.69
CA PHE A 90 -4.40 31.94 -1.09
C PHE A 90 -5.39 30.80 -0.76
N ASN A 91 -4.90 29.69 -0.17
CA ASN A 91 -5.70 28.50 0.13
C ASN A 91 -6.41 27.84 -1.07
N ASN A 92 -6.01 28.16 -2.31
CA ASN A 92 -6.48 27.43 -3.48
C ASN A 92 -5.55 26.26 -3.77
N THR A 93 -6.11 25.06 -3.77
CA THR A 93 -5.44 23.85 -4.23
C THR A 93 -5.95 23.47 -5.62
N LYS A 94 -5.03 22.98 -6.45
CA LYS A 94 -5.33 22.53 -7.80
C LYS A 94 -4.82 21.11 -7.98
N SER A 95 -5.63 20.25 -8.58
CA SER A 95 -5.19 18.90 -8.91
C SER A 95 -3.99 18.95 -9.86
N THR A 96 -2.98 18.13 -9.59
CA THR A 96 -1.74 18.07 -10.38
C THR A 96 -1.61 16.72 -11.07
N THR A 97 -0.95 16.69 -12.22
CA THR A 97 -0.54 15.44 -12.89
C THR A 97 0.93 15.13 -12.56
N PRO A 98 1.36 13.86 -12.69
CA PRO A 98 2.77 13.53 -12.54
C PRO A 98 3.66 14.25 -13.57
N HIS A 99 3.21 14.36 -14.83
CA HIS A 99 3.88 15.14 -15.87
C HIS A 99 4.16 16.59 -15.44
N GLU A 100 3.17 17.27 -14.85
CA GLU A 100 3.37 18.62 -14.32
C GLU A 100 4.42 18.66 -13.20
N CYS A 101 4.38 17.69 -12.28
CA CYS A 101 5.38 17.59 -11.21
C CYS A 101 6.79 17.35 -11.73
N ARG A 102 6.95 16.56 -12.80
CA ARG A 102 8.24 16.34 -13.47
C ARG A 102 8.81 17.64 -14.05
N LEU A 103 7.98 18.44 -14.73
CA LEU A 103 8.42 19.69 -15.38
C LEU A 103 8.72 20.82 -14.40
N ARG A 104 8.04 20.86 -13.25
CA ARG A 104 8.14 21.95 -12.27
C ARG A 104 9.07 21.64 -11.09
N ASP A 105 9.82 20.53 -11.14
CA ASP A 105 10.65 20.03 -10.04
C ASP A 105 9.87 19.86 -8.72
N MET A 106 8.61 19.45 -8.82
CA MET A 106 7.72 19.27 -7.67
C MET A 106 7.60 17.80 -7.25
N THR A 107 7.09 17.58 -6.04
CA THR A 107 6.74 16.24 -5.57
C THR A 107 5.27 15.97 -5.83
N TYR A 108 4.98 14.86 -6.51
CA TYR A 108 3.62 14.40 -6.73
C TYR A 108 3.07 13.77 -5.44
N ALA A 109 2.35 14.59 -4.67
CA ALA A 109 1.88 14.23 -3.33
C ALA A 109 0.43 14.66 -3.11
N ALA A 110 -0.26 13.95 -2.22
CA ALA A 110 -1.63 14.22 -1.79
C ALA A 110 -1.66 14.68 -0.31
N PRO A 111 -2.65 15.49 0.09
CA PRO A 111 -2.82 15.92 1.47
C PRO A 111 -3.22 14.75 2.38
N ILE A 112 -2.62 14.67 3.55
CA ILE A 112 -3.02 13.77 4.64
C ILE A 112 -3.90 14.57 5.60
N THR A 113 -5.17 14.20 5.67
CA THR A 113 -6.14 14.85 6.54
C THR A 113 -6.55 13.93 7.68
N VAL A 114 -6.67 14.48 8.88
CA VAL A 114 -7.13 13.75 10.06
C VAL A 114 -8.32 14.44 10.72
N ASP A 115 -9.14 13.61 11.35
CA ASP A 115 -10.20 14.04 12.25
C ASP A 115 -9.69 13.87 13.68
N ILE A 116 -9.75 14.92 14.49
CA ILE A 116 -9.28 14.90 15.88
C ILE A 116 -10.36 15.34 16.84
N GLU A 117 -10.29 14.81 18.04
CA GLU A 117 -11.00 15.28 19.23
C GLU A 117 -9.97 15.79 20.23
N TYR A 118 -10.16 16.97 20.81
CA TYR A 118 -9.30 17.45 21.89
C TYR A 118 -10.09 18.18 22.98
N THR A 119 -9.54 18.24 24.18
CA THR A 119 -10.11 19.01 25.30
C THR A 119 -9.59 20.45 25.30
N ARG A 120 -10.50 21.41 25.49
CA ARG A 120 -10.19 22.81 25.75
C ARG A 120 -10.85 23.21 27.07
N GLY A 121 -10.09 23.09 28.17
CA GLY A 121 -10.64 23.21 29.52
C GLY A 121 -11.63 22.08 29.80
N THR A 122 -12.89 22.40 30.07
CA THR A 122 -13.95 21.41 30.35
C THR A 122 -14.70 20.93 29.09
N GLN A 123 -14.47 21.54 27.93
CA GLN A 123 -15.20 21.22 26.70
C GLN A 123 -14.42 20.29 25.79
N ARG A 124 -15.10 19.32 25.18
CA ARG A 124 -14.57 18.49 24.10
C ARG A 124 -14.86 19.14 22.76
N VAL A 125 -13.84 19.34 21.95
CA VAL A 125 -13.94 19.94 20.62
C VAL A 125 -13.51 18.92 19.59
N VAL A 126 -14.38 18.67 18.60
CA VAL A 126 -14.07 17.82 17.46
C VAL A 126 -13.75 18.72 16.26
N ARG A 127 -12.66 18.42 15.56
CA ARG A 127 -12.30 19.06 14.30
C ARG A 127 -11.99 18.02 13.25
N ASN A 128 -12.64 18.19 12.09
CA ASN A 128 -12.52 17.26 10.98
C ASN A 128 -11.69 17.89 9.85
N GLY A 129 -11.02 17.05 9.07
CA GLY A 129 -10.30 17.46 7.86
C GLY A 129 -9.07 18.33 8.11
N LEU A 130 -8.39 18.17 9.25
CA LEU A 130 -7.15 18.90 9.52
C LEU A 130 -6.01 18.33 8.70
N LEU A 131 -5.37 19.18 7.89
CA LEU A 131 -4.17 18.85 7.15
C LEU A 131 -2.98 18.70 8.10
N ILE A 132 -2.36 17.51 8.14
CA ILE A 132 -1.17 17.23 8.97
C ILE A 132 0.11 17.06 8.16
N GLY A 133 0.00 16.91 6.85
CA GLY A 133 1.15 16.73 5.98
C GLY A 133 0.74 16.31 4.58
N ARG A 134 1.74 15.95 3.78
CA ARG A 134 1.54 15.50 2.39
C ARG A 134 2.29 14.20 2.17
N MET A 135 1.64 13.25 1.50
CA MET A 135 2.21 11.94 1.19
C MET A 135 2.48 11.83 -0.31
N PRO A 136 3.71 11.47 -0.73
CA PRO A 136 3.98 11.12 -2.13
C PRO A 136 3.09 9.97 -2.59
N ILE A 137 2.48 10.12 -3.76
CA ILE A 137 1.56 9.13 -4.32
C ILE A 137 2.26 8.32 -5.41
N MET A 138 2.16 7.00 -5.33
CA MET A 138 2.70 6.10 -6.32
C MET A 138 1.90 6.19 -7.64
N LEU A 139 2.59 6.25 -8.77
CA LEU A 139 1.92 6.28 -10.07
C LEU A 139 1.13 5.00 -10.32
N ARG A 140 -0.06 5.13 -10.90
CA ARG A 140 -1.05 4.06 -11.14
C ARG A 140 -1.65 3.41 -9.88
N SER A 141 -1.39 3.95 -8.68
CA SER A 141 -2.07 3.53 -7.44
C SER A 141 -3.51 4.04 -7.34
N SER A 142 -4.27 3.58 -6.34
CA SER A 142 -5.68 3.95 -6.12
C SER A 142 -5.92 5.44 -5.99
N ASN A 143 -4.97 6.18 -5.40
CA ASN A 143 -5.06 7.61 -5.16
C ASN A 143 -4.31 8.42 -6.24
N CYS A 144 -3.93 7.80 -7.35
CA CYS A 144 -3.28 8.47 -8.46
C CYS A 144 -4.32 8.98 -9.48
N VAL A 145 -4.13 10.20 -9.98
CA VAL A 145 -4.94 10.80 -11.06
C VAL A 145 -4.89 9.97 -12.36
N LEU A 146 -3.88 9.11 -12.53
CA LEU A 146 -3.72 8.24 -13.71
C LEU A 146 -4.44 6.88 -13.57
N SER A 147 -4.99 6.59 -12.39
CA SER A 147 -5.69 5.34 -12.13
C SER A 147 -6.98 5.24 -12.93
N GLY A 148 -7.21 4.10 -13.58
CA GLY A 148 -8.44 3.85 -14.35
C GLY A 148 -8.57 4.62 -15.67
N LYS A 149 -7.61 5.45 -16.06
CA LYS A 149 -7.63 6.18 -17.33
C LYS A 149 -7.32 5.27 -18.52
N SER A 150 -8.05 5.46 -19.60
CA SER A 150 -7.79 4.84 -20.90
C SER A 150 -6.51 5.38 -21.55
N GLU A 151 -5.97 4.65 -22.52
CA GLU A 151 -4.77 5.08 -23.28
C GLU A 151 -4.96 6.46 -23.93
N TYR A 152 -6.16 6.75 -24.40
CA TYR A 152 -6.51 8.04 -24.99
C TYR A 152 -6.58 9.18 -23.94
N GLU A 153 -7.03 8.90 -22.74
CA GLU A 153 -7.05 9.90 -21.66
C GLU A 153 -5.65 10.16 -21.11
N LEU A 154 -4.78 9.15 -21.10
CA LEU A 154 -3.38 9.28 -20.72
C LEU A 154 -2.62 10.16 -21.71
N SER A 155 -2.84 9.97 -23.02
CA SER A 155 -2.22 10.82 -24.04
C SER A 155 -2.65 12.28 -23.93
N LYS A 156 -3.92 12.54 -23.55
CA LYS A 156 -4.40 13.90 -23.28
C LYS A 156 -3.72 14.59 -22.10
N VAL A 157 -3.23 13.85 -21.13
CA VAL A 157 -2.50 14.39 -19.97
C VAL A 157 -0.98 14.29 -20.13
N ASN A 158 -0.48 14.05 -21.35
CA ASN A 158 0.94 13.88 -21.67
C ASN A 158 1.64 12.77 -20.88
N GLU A 159 0.91 11.68 -20.58
CA GLU A 159 1.46 10.48 -19.94
C GLU A 159 1.53 9.33 -20.95
N CYS A 160 2.52 8.47 -20.77
CA CYS A 160 2.71 7.31 -21.64
C CYS A 160 1.68 6.21 -21.32
N PRO A 161 0.89 5.72 -22.30
CA PRO A 161 -0.04 4.62 -22.08
C PRO A 161 0.64 3.33 -21.62
N LEU A 162 1.86 3.11 -22.10
CA LEU A 162 2.69 1.94 -21.81
C LEU A 162 3.48 2.07 -20.50
N ASP A 163 3.35 3.17 -19.77
CA ASP A 163 3.98 3.33 -18.46
C ASP A 163 3.34 2.37 -17.43
N PRO A 164 4.10 1.42 -16.88
CA PRO A 164 3.58 0.48 -15.88
C PRO A 164 3.31 1.13 -14.52
N GLY A 165 3.87 2.32 -14.23
CA GLY A 165 3.76 2.97 -12.91
C GLY A 165 4.60 2.31 -11.82
N GLY A 166 4.15 2.40 -10.56
CA GLY A 166 4.82 1.76 -9.41
C GLY A 166 6.03 2.50 -8.83
N TYR A 167 6.22 3.77 -9.21
CA TYR A 167 7.26 4.65 -8.72
C TYR A 167 6.67 5.99 -8.28
N PHE A 168 7.52 6.84 -7.73
CA PHE A 168 7.16 8.15 -7.18
C PHE A 168 7.88 9.26 -7.96
N VAL A 169 7.22 10.41 -8.12
CA VAL A 169 7.86 11.64 -8.61
C VAL A 169 8.15 12.53 -7.41
N ILE A 170 9.43 12.69 -7.07
CA ILE A 170 9.93 13.47 -5.95
C ILE A 170 10.85 14.57 -6.48
N ARG A 171 10.48 15.84 -6.26
CA ARG A 171 11.25 17.01 -6.73
C ARG A 171 11.65 16.89 -8.21
N GLY A 172 10.69 16.60 -9.08
CA GLY A 172 10.90 16.40 -10.52
C GLY A 172 11.52 15.06 -10.92
N THR A 173 12.10 14.31 -9.98
CA THR A 173 12.82 13.07 -10.27
C THR A 173 12.02 11.82 -9.94
N GLU A 174 12.17 10.78 -10.75
CA GLU A 174 11.51 9.50 -10.54
C GLU A 174 12.31 8.64 -9.53
N LYS A 175 11.60 8.07 -8.56
CA LYS A 175 12.17 7.27 -7.47
C LYS A 175 11.37 5.98 -7.30
N VAL A 176 12.07 4.85 -7.24
CA VAL A 176 11.48 3.52 -7.01
C VAL A 176 11.95 3.03 -5.64
N ILE A 177 11.04 2.43 -4.87
CA ILE A 177 11.41 1.70 -3.65
C ILE A 177 11.82 0.28 -4.08
N LEU A 178 13.08 -0.08 -3.85
CA LEU A 178 13.58 -1.41 -4.15
C LEU A 178 13.02 -2.41 -3.14
N ILE A 179 12.58 -3.57 -3.64
CA ILE A 179 12.14 -4.68 -2.78
C ILE A 179 13.36 -5.19 -2.02
N GLN A 180 13.20 -5.33 -0.70
CA GLN A 180 14.20 -5.95 0.16
C GLN A 180 13.67 -7.29 0.65
N GLU A 181 14.49 -8.32 0.51
CA GLU A 181 14.23 -9.60 1.16
C GLU A 181 14.57 -9.47 2.65
N GLN A 182 13.61 -9.85 3.49
CA GLN A 182 13.81 -9.92 4.94
C GLN A 182 13.38 -11.28 5.45
N VAL A 183 14.02 -11.71 6.53
CA VAL A 183 13.69 -12.96 7.21
C VAL A 183 12.27 -12.83 7.78
N SER A 184 11.50 -13.92 7.74
CA SER A 184 10.13 -13.93 8.26
C SER A 184 10.12 -13.59 9.75
N TRP A 185 9.32 -12.59 10.13
CA TRP A 185 9.08 -12.19 11.51
C TRP A 185 8.36 -13.27 12.32
N ASN A 186 8.52 -13.25 13.64
CA ASN A 186 7.82 -14.13 14.59
C ASN A 186 7.98 -15.62 14.27
N LYS A 187 9.16 -16.01 13.77
CA LYS A 187 9.47 -17.39 13.41
C LYS A 187 10.72 -17.85 14.13
N MET A 188 10.62 -19.00 14.82
CA MET A 188 11.78 -19.64 15.40
C MET A 188 12.57 -20.35 14.30
N LEU A 189 13.85 -20.03 14.21
CA LEU A 189 14.81 -20.64 13.30
C LEU A 189 15.74 -21.53 14.11
N THR A 190 15.87 -22.78 13.68
CA THR A 190 16.77 -23.77 14.28
C THR A 190 17.87 -24.10 13.26
N GLU A 191 19.13 -23.91 13.62
CA GLU A 191 20.29 -24.29 12.82
C GLU A 191 21.11 -25.34 13.58
N ASP A 192 21.52 -26.42 12.92
CA ASP A 192 22.39 -27.43 13.50
C ASP A 192 23.84 -27.15 13.08
N TYR A 193 24.71 -26.93 14.06
CA TYR A 193 26.14 -26.75 13.85
C TYR A 193 26.92 -27.72 14.76
N ASN A 194 27.60 -28.70 14.16
CA ASN A 194 28.39 -29.71 14.87
C ASN A 194 27.61 -30.47 15.98
N ASN A 195 26.41 -30.97 15.68
CA ASN A 195 25.50 -31.63 16.63
C ASN A 195 25.03 -30.72 17.79
N VAL A 196 25.13 -29.39 17.63
CA VAL A 196 24.56 -28.40 18.55
C VAL A 196 23.49 -27.61 17.81
N ILE A 197 22.26 -27.70 18.31
CA ILE A 197 21.11 -26.97 17.75
C ILE A 197 21.12 -25.55 18.34
N HIS A 198 21.39 -24.58 17.47
CA HIS A 198 21.23 -23.16 17.76
C HIS A 198 19.80 -22.73 17.41
N MET A 199 19.15 -22.02 18.33
CA MET A 199 17.81 -21.47 18.12
C MET A 199 17.88 -19.95 18.16
N ALA A 200 17.39 -19.32 17.09
CA ALA A 200 17.22 -17.88 17.01
C ALA A 200 15.75 -17.55 16.78
N SER A 201 15.25 -16.54 17.49
CA SER A 201 13.92 -15.98 17.25
C SER A 201 14.06 -14.72 16.40
N THR A 202 13.30 -14.63 15.31
CA THR A 202 13.17 -13.38 14.57
C THR A 202 12.16 -12.48 15.29
N THR A 203 12.66 -11.40 15.90
CA THR A 203 11.85 -10.34 16.52
C THR A 203 11.74 -9.13 15.64
#